data_AF-A0A3M2DSV0-F1
#
_entry.id   AF-A0A3M2DSV0-F1
#
_cell.length_a   1.000
_cell.length_b   1.000
_cell.length_c   1.000
_cell.angle_alpha   90.00
_cell.angle_beta   90.00
_cell.angle_gamma   90.00
#
_symmetry.space_group_name_H-M   'P 1'
#
loop_
_entity.id
_entity.type
_entity.pdbx_description
1 polymer ?
#
loop_
_entity_poly.entity_id
_entity_poly.type
_entity_poly.pdbx_seq_one_letter_code
_entity_poly.pdbx_strand_id
1 'polypeptide(L)'
;GCETSGDAWEAWKAFFIAGFPAQKMVFLPKGAPQEAIDTYTAAFERVKARPDFAEISAKRLGKYPQMTGAAAQKALSQAISVPPSAKAFVINWLKERYGVSLN
;
A
#
# COMPACT_ATOMS: atom_id res chain seq x y z
N GLY A 1 -25.63 3.25 4.63
CA GLY A 1 -24.34 2.59 4.37
C GLY A 1 -23.23 3.46 4.91
N CYS A 2 -21.99 2.97 4.98
CA CYS A 2 -20.85 3.85 5.28
C CYS A 2 -20.66 4.80 4.09
N GLU A 3 -20.64 6.10 4.35
CA GLU A 3 -20.41 7.09 3.31
C GLU A 3 -18.95 6.98 2.80
N THR A 4 -18.78 6.83 1.49
CA THR A 4 -17.46 6.69 0.86
C THR A 4 -16.94 8.05 0.36
N SER A 5 -17.11 9.07 1.18
CA SER A 5 -16.71 10.46 0.93
C SER A 5 -16.37 11.18 2.25
N GLY A 6 -15.67 12.32 2.14
CA GLY A 6 -15.29 13.16 3.28
C GLY A 6 -14.01 12.72 3.99
N ASP A 7 -13.58 13.51 4.97
CA ASP A 7 -12.26 13.36 5.61
C ASP A 7 -12.10 12.04 6.36
N ALA A 8 -13.18 11.54 6.99
CA ALA A 8 -13.17 10.25 7.66
C ALA A 8 -12.95 9.08 6.67
N TRP A 9 -13.56 9.16 5.49
CA TRP A 9 -13.34 8.18 4.42
C TRP A 9 -11.94 8.25 3.85
N GLU A 10 -11.43 9.47 3.59
CA GLU A 10 -10.06 9.64 3.09
C GLU A 10 -9.02 9.17 4.11
N ALA A 11 -9.24 9.41 5.41
CA ALA A 11 -8.43 8.86 6.48
C ALA A 11 -8.48 7.33 6.49
N TRP A 12 -9.68 6.74 6.52
CA TRP A 12 -9.82 5.28 6.48
C TRP A 12 -9.12 4.67 5.26
N LYS A 13 -9.32 5.25 4.08
CA LYS A 13 -8.77 4.76 2.81
C LYS A 13 -7.25 4.83 2.80
N ALA A 14 -6.67 5.93 3.25
CA ALA A 14 -5.21 6.09 3.34
C ALA A 14 -4.57 5.03 4.24
N PHE A 15 -5.09 4.84 5.45
CA PHE A 15 -4.61 3.82 6.38
C PHE A 15 -4.85 2.40 5.87
N PHE A 16 -6.00 2.16 5.24
CA PHE A 16 -6.33 0.85 4.69
C PHE A 16 -5.38 0.46 3.54
N ILE A 17 -5.12 1.38 2.60
CA ILE A 17 -4.21 1.13 1.48
C ILE A 17 -2.78 0.86 1.98
N ALA A 18 -2.27 1.70 2.88
CA ALA A 18 -0.93 1.52 3.44
C ALA A 18 -0.81 0.22 4.25
N GLY A 19 -1.83 -0.11 5.05
CA GLY A 19 -1.81 -1.26 5.95
C GLY A 19 -2.07 -2.60 5.28
N PHE A 20 -2.72 -2.65 4.12
CA PHE A 20 -3.25 -3.90 3.58
C PHE A 20 -2.78 -4.27 2.17
N PRO A 21 -3.14 -3.55 1.08
CA PRO A 21 -2.63 -3.86 -0.26
C PRO A 21 -1.18 -3.42 -0.49
N ALA A 22 -0.65 -2.42 0.22
CA ALA A 22 0.70 -1.86 -0.03
C ALA A 22 1.73 -2.10 1.09
N GLN A 23 1.43 -2.95 2.09
CA GLN A 23 2.30 -3.16 3.26
C GLN A 23 3.59 -3.98 3.00
N LYS A 24 3.68 -4.75 1.90
CA LYS A 24 4.80 -5.68 1.63
C LYS A 24 5.53 -5.34 0.33
N MET A 25 5.77 -4.03 0.13
CA MET A 25 6.44 -3.51 -1.05
C MET A 25 7.93 -3.90 -1.06
N VAL A 26 8.44 -4.24 -2.24
CA VAL A 26 9.87 -4.49 -2.47
C VAL A 26 10.50 -3.23 -3.05
N PHE A 27 11.60 -2.78 -2.45
CA PHE A 27 12.33 -1.59 -2.89
C PHE A 27 13.75 -1.96 -3.30
N LEU A 28 14.24 -1.30 -4.34
CA LEU A 28 15.66 -1.25 -4.65
C LEU A 28 16.29 0.01 -4.01
N PRO A 29 17.61 0.02 -3.78
CA PRO A 29 18.30 1.21 -3.30
C PRO A 29 18.03 2.43 -4.19
N LYS A 30 18.02 3.62 -3.58
CA LYS A 30 17.91 4.89 -4.32
C LYS A 30 19.04 4.98 -5.35
N GLY A 31 18.69 5.28 -6.60
CA GLY A 31 19.66 5.38 -7.70
C GLY A 31 19.98 4.05 -8.39
N ALA A 32 19.25 2.97 -8.09
CA ALA A 32 19.36 1.73 -8.85
C ALA A 32 19.18 1.99 -10.37
N PRO A 33 20.02 1.41 -11.24
CA PRO A 33 19.91 1.62 -12.67
C PRO A 33 18.61 1.00 -13.22
N GLN A 34 18.12 1.52 -14.34
CA GLN A 34 16.90 1.03 -14.98
C GLN A 34 16.98 -0.48 -15.28
N GLU A 35 18.15 -0.97 -15.70
CA GLU A 35 18.39 -2.40 -15.92
C GLU A 35 18.10 -3.26 -14.67
N ALA A 36 18.48 -2.79 -13.48
CA ALA A 36 18.18 -3.51 -12.25
C ALA A 36 16.67 -3.50 -11.97
N ILE A 37 16.01 -2.35 -12.14
CA ILE A 37 14.55 -2.22 -11.98
C ILE A 37 13.82 -3.18 -12.92
N ASP A 38 14.24 -3.25 -14.18
CA ASP A 38 13.64 -4.12 -15.20
C ASP A 38 13.88 -5.60 -14.88
N THR A 39 15.10 -5.94 -14.43
CA THR A 39 15.47 -7.30 -14.04
C THR A 39 14.58 -7.82 -12.90
N TYR A 40 14.43 -7.04 -11.82
CA TYR A 40 13.58 -7.44 -10.69
C TYR A 40 12.10 -7.44 -11.06
N THR A 41 11.63 -6.47 -11.85
CA THR A 41 10.24 -6.44 -12.34
C THR A 41 9.92 -7.70 -13.15
N ALA A 42 10.79 -8.07 -14.09
CA ALA A 42 10.63 -9.29 -14.88
C ALA A 42 10.70 -10.56 -14.02
N ALA A 43 11.58 -10.60 -13.01
CA ALA A 43 11.66 -11.73 -12.08
C ALA A 43 10.34 -11.91 -11.29
N PHE A 44 9.77 -10.83 -10.76
CA PHE A 44 8.49 -10.90 -10.04
C PHE A 44 7.32 -11.27 -10.95
N GLU A 45 7.28 -10.79 -12.19
CA GLU A 45 6.26 -11.23 -13.16
C GLU A 45 6.37 -12.73 -13.47
N ARG A 46 7.59 -13.27 -13.64
CA ARG A 46 7.78 -14.72 -13.81
C ARG A 46 7.30 -15.49 -12.59
N VAL A 47 7.56 -15.00 -11.37
CA VAL A 47 7.07 -15.64 -10.14
C VAL A 47 5.54 -15.65 -10.09
N LYS A 48 4.89 -14.53 -10.39
CA LYS A 48 3.42 -14.42 -10.44
C LYS A 48 2.80 -15.32 -11.50
N ALA A 49 3.47 -15.50 -12.63
CA ALA A 49 3.00 -16.32 -13.75
C ALA A 49 3.17 -17.82 -13.54
N ARG A 50 3.82 -18.27 -12.45
CA ARG A 50 3.95 -19.70 -12.18
C ARG A 50 2.56 -20.35 -11.99
N PRO A 51 2.33 -21.57 -12.50
CA PRO A 51 1.06 -22.27 -12.33
C PRO A 51 0.66 -22.50 -10.88
N ASP A 52 1.65 -22.66 -9.98
CA ASP A 52 1.46 -22.91 -8.55
C ASP A 52 1.42 -21.63 -7.71
N PHE A 53 1.54 -20.45 -8.31
CA PHE A 53 1.64 -19.19 -7.58
C PHE A 53 0.41 -18.91 -6.72
N ALA A 54 -0.80 -19.17 -7.24
CA ALA A 54 -2.04 -18.93 -6.51
C ALA A 54 -2.15 -19.81 -5.25
N GLU A 55 -1.67 -21.05 -5.30
CA GLU A 55 -1.66 -21.95 -4.16
C GLU A 55 -0.64 -21.51 -3.09
N ILE A 56 0.58 -21.20 -3.54
CA ILE A 56 1.67 -20.78 -2.66
C ILE A 56 1.34 -19.44 -1.99
N SER A 57 0.86 -18.46 -2.76
CA SER A 57 0.54 -17.13 -2.28
C SER A 57 -0.64 -17.15 -1.31
N ALA A 58 -1.67 -17.97 -1.52
CA ALA A 58 -2.80 -18.08 -0.59
C ALA A 58 -2.38 -18.39 0.85
N LYS A 59 -1.34 -19.22 1.03
CA LYS A 59 -0.81 -19.61 2.35
C LYS A 59 0.07 -18.54 3.01
N ARG A 60 0.54 -17.53 2.27
CA ARG A 60 1.58 -16.57 2.73
C ARG A 60 1.17 -15.10 2.59
N LEU A 61 0.62 -14.74 1.43
CA LEU A 61 0.23 -13.39 1.05
C LEU A 61 -1.30 -13.22 1.01
N GLY A 62 -2.06 -14.32 1.05
CA GLY A 62 -3.49 -14.34 0.79
C GLY A 62 -3.80 -14.41 -0.71
N LYS A 63 -5.08 -14.29 -1.07
CA LYS A 63 -5.57 -14.43 -2.45
C LYS A 63 -5.59 -13.09 -3.20
N TYR A 64 -4.59 -12.25 -2.99
CA TYR A 64 -4.54 -10.91 -3.57
C TYR A 64 -3.70 -10.90 -4.86
N PRO A 65 -4.18 -10.22 -5.92
CA PRO A 65 -3.35 -9.96 -7.09
C PRO A 65 -2.11 -9.16 -6.70
N GLN A 66 -0.93 -9.68 -7.02
CA GLN A 66 0.33 -8.98 -6.77
C GLN A 66 0.62 -7.99 -7.90
N MET A 67 1.18 -6.83 -7.54
CA MET A 67 1.47 -5.74 -8.49
C MET A 67 2.99 -5.63 -8.70
N THR A 68 3.41 -5.28 -9.91
CA THR A 68 4.80 -4.92 -10.22
C THR A 68 4.82 -3.66 -11.10
N GLY A 69 6.02 -3.11 -11.36
CA GLY A 69 6.21 -1.99 -12.27
C GLY A 69 5.30 -0.79 -11.96
N ALA A 70 4.65 -0.25 -13.00
CA ALA A 70 3.78 0.92 -12.88
C ALA A 70 2.61 0.72 -11.90
N ALA A 71 2.06 -0.50 -11.81
CA ALA A 71 0.97 -0.78 -10.87
C ALA A 71 1.46 -0.71 -9.41
N ALA A 72 2.64 -1.25 -9.13
CA ALA A 72 3.27 -1.14 -7.81
C ALA A 72 3.62 0.32 -7.45
N GLN A 73 4.10 1.11 -8.42
CA GLN A 73 4.36 2.55 -8.21
C GLN A 73 3.08 3.33 -7.90
N LYS A 74 1.98 3.03 -8.59
CA LYS A 74 0.67 3.65 -8.29
C LYS A 74 0.19 3.29 -6.89
N ALA A 75 0.32 2.02 -6.49
CA ALA A 75 -0.02 1.58 -5.14
C ALA A 75 0.84 2.28 -4.08
N LEU A 76 2.15 2.46 -4.33
CA LEU A 76 3.03 3.24 -3.45
C LEU A 76 2.53 4.66 -3.27
N SER A 77 2.27 5.35 -4.38
CA SER A 77 1.80 6.73 -4.38
C SER A 77 0.52 6.88 -3.56
N GLN A 78 -0.44 5.97 -3.74
CA GLN A 78 -1.67 5.95 -2.95
C GLN A 78 -1.43 5.65 -1.47
N ALA A 79 -0.48 4.77 -1.14
CA ALA A 79 -0.17 4.38 0.23
C ALA A 79 0.51 5.48 1.04
N ILE A 80 1.31 6.33 0.39
CA ILE A 80 2.06 7.40 1.08
C ILE A 80 1.41 8.78 0.96
N SER A 81 0.36 8.91 0.15
CA SER A 81 -0.37 10.16 -0.03
C SER A 81 -1.53 10.24 0.96
N VAL A 82 -1.32 10.96 2.06
CA VAL A 82 -2.37 11.26 3.05
C VAL A 82 -2.78 12.73 2.93
N PRO A 83 -4.03 13.04 2.56
CA PRO A 83 -4.50 14.42 2.52
C PRO A 83 -4.33 15.13 3.87
N PRO A 84 -4.00 16.44 3.90
CA PRO A 84 -3.86 17.18 5.15
C PRO A 84 -5.11 17.11 6.05
N SER A 85 -6.30 17.14 5.46
CA SER A 85 -7.57 17.04 6.20
C SER A 85 -7.76 15.67 6.85
N ALA A 86 -7.42 14.58 6.14
CA ALA A 86 -7.40 13.23 6.68
C ALA A 86 -6.40 13.08 7.84
N LYS A 87 -5.20 13.70 7.72
CA LYS A 87 -4.23 13.73 8.82
C LYS A 87 -4.77 14.48 10.04
N ALA A 88 -5.36 15.66 9.83
CA ALA A 88 -5.98 16.45 10.90
C ALA A 88 -7.12 15.68 11.59
N PHE A 89 -7.96 15.01 10.80
CA PHE A 89 -9.01 14.13 11.30
C PHE A 89 -8.47 13.05 12.25
N VAL A 90 -7.40 12.35 11.86
CA VAL A 90 -6.81 11.29 12.70
C VAL A 90 -6.18 11.86 13.97
N ILE A 91 -5.46 12.99 13.89
CA ILE A 91 -4.89 13.65 15.08
C ILE A 91 -5.99 14.04 16.08
N ASN A 92 -7.08 14.66 15.58
CA ASN A 92 -8.20 15.04 16.43
C ASN A 92 -8.91 13.82 17.02
N TRP A 93 -9.14 12.78 16.22
CA TRP A 93 -9.75 11.53 16.69
C TRP A 93 -8.91 10.85 17.78
N LEU A 94 -7.58 10.84 17.64
CA LEU A 94 -6.66 10.30 18.66
C LEU A 94 -6.76 11.08 19.98
N LYS A 95 -6.85 12.41 19.90
CA LYS A 95 -7.01 13.27 21.07
C LYS A 95 -8.37 13.08 21.75
N GLU A 96 -9.46 13.12 20.98
CA GLU A 96 -10.82 13.06 21.50
C GLU A 96 -11.16 11.69 22.09
N ARG A 97 -10.75 10.61 21.42
CA ARG A 97 -11.16 9.25 21.80
C ARG A 97 -10.19 8.59 22.78
N TYR A 98 -8.91 8.97 22.74
CA TYR A 98 -7.87 8.30 23.53
C TYR A 98 -6.99 9.26 24.34
N GLY A 99 -7.24 10.57 24.28
CA GLY A 99 -6.42 11.56 24.99
C GLY A 99 -5.00 11.73 24.44
N VAL A 100 -4.69 11.15 23.29
CA VAL A 100 -3.34 11.17 22.70
C VAL A 100 -3.12 12.47 21.93
N SER A 101 -2.07 13.20 22.29
CA SER A 101 -1.63 14.40 21.56
C SER A 101 -0.29 14.13 20.88
N LEU A 102 -0.21 14.47 19.59
CA LEU A 102 1.01 14.39 18.78
C LEU A 102 1.56 15.80 18.60
N ASN A 103 2.82 16.01 19.02
CA ASN A 103 3.52 17.30 18.95
C ASN A 103 4.30 17.44 17.65
#